data_AF-A0A829Y8B7-F1
#
_entry.id   AF-A0A829Y8B7-F1
#
_cell.length_a   1.000
_cell.length_b   1.000
_cell.length_c   1.000
_cell.angle_alpha   90.00
_cell.angle_beta   90.00
_cell.angle_gamma   90.00
#
_symmetry.space_group_name_H-M   'P 1'
#
loop_
_entity.id
_entity.type
_entity.pdbx_description
1 polymer ?
#
loop_
_entity_poly.entity_id
_entity_poly.type
_entity_poly.pdbx_seq_one_letter_code
_entity_poly.pdbx_strand_id
1 'polypeptide(L)'
;MRPSVIVASIGMLAVCGGLVYMQTTRDESETAASAATTQPSRTEQAIAPTPDQAATTTATASSSVVTDTTVATAPPSPETVDQWIKDTQDSDPKIRAAAIANLANAPTAQALPALSEVLDAGEPEVDRHIALRSLHALALRDGDENGQVRDVMRRAIYHSDNDGVTQTAQSLLDDVEAAFAEQP
;
A
#
# COMPACT_ATOMS: atom_id res chain seq x y z
N MET A 1 18.21 54.60 5.20
CA MET A 1 18.48 54.63 3.74
C MET A 1 18.50 53.18 3.25
N ARG A 2 17.81 52.87 2.15
CA ARG A 2 17.80 51.52 1.52
C ARG A 2 18.36 51.64 0.10
N PRO A 3 19.34 50.83 -0.32
CA PRO A 3 19.64 50.63 -1.73
C PRO A 3 18.70 49.57 -2.33
N SER A 4 18.32 49.77 -3.58
CA SER A 4 17.37 48.92 -4.33
C SER A 4 18.04 48.26 -5.54
N VAL A 5 17.63 47.02 -5.83
CA VAL A 5 17.53 46.38 -7.16
C VAL A 5 18.82 46.28 -8.01
N ILE A 6 19.20 45.03 -8.33
CA ILE A 6 19.57 44.65 -9.70
C ILE A 6 18.80 43.38 -10.08
N VAL A 7 18.06 43.44 -11.18
CA VAL A 7 17.45 42.28 -11.86
C VAL A 7 18.50 41.68 -12.81
N ALA A 8 18.63 40.35 -12.81
CA ALA A 8 19.39 39.62 -13.82
C ALA A 8 18.49 38.51 -14.41
N SER A 9 17.83 38.84 -15.51
CA SER A 9 17.15 37.88 -16.40
C SER A 9 18.09 37.46 -17.54
N ILE A 10 17.68 36.43 -18.31
CA ILE A 10 18.38 35.71 -19.41
C ILE A 10 18.92 34.36 -18.91
N GLY A 11 18.53 33.19 -19.46
CA GLY A 11 17.51 32.89 -20.47
C GLY A 11 17.89 31.71 -21.39
N MET A 12 16.86 31.18 -22.08
CA MET A 12 16.94 30.49 -23.39
C MET A 12 16.86 28.95 -23.46
N LEU A 13 15.65 28.52 -23.85
CA LEU A 13 15.27 27.49 -24.83
C LEU A 13 15.44 25.97 -24.60
N ALA A 14 14.28 25.34 -24.77
CA ALA A 14 13.97 23.91 -24.87
C ALA A 14 14.72 23.11 -25.93
N VAL A 15 14.73 21.79 -25.72
CA VAL A 15 14.72 20.78 -26.78
C VAL A 15 13.47 19.90 -26.59
N CYS A 16 12.66 19.78 -27.64
CA CYS A 16 11.54 18.85 -27.70
C CYS A 16 11.98 17.48 -28.24
N GLY A 17 11.26 16.42 -27.85
CA GLY A 17 11.34 15.09 -28.48
C GLY A 17 11.78 13.99 -27.50
N GLY A 18 11.04 12.90 -27.35
CA GLY A 18 9.73 12.60 -27.91
C GLY A 18 9.14 11.32 -27.32
N LEU A 19 7.81 11.22 -27.27
CA LEU A 19 7.12 9.99 -26.94
C LEU A 19 7.33 8.97 -28.06
N VAL A 20 8.09 7.91 -27.80
CA VAL A 20 8.05 6.68 -28.61
C VAL A 20 7.48 5.55 -27.77
N TYR A 21 6.23 5.26 -28.11
CA TYR A 21 5.36 4.22 -27.60
C TYR A 21 5.89 2.84 -28.04
N MET A 22 6.30 1.99 -27.10
CA MET A 22 6.63 0.58 -27.39
C MET A 22 5.43 -0.31 -27.07
N GLN A 23 4.41 -0.23 -27.93
CA GLN A 23 3.41 -1.28 -28.06
C GLN A 23 4.10 -2.57 -28.52
N THR A 24 4.19 -3.56 -27.65
CA THR A 24 4.48 -4.95 -28.05
C THR A 24 3.21 -5.78 -28.00
N THR A 25 2.27 -5.49 -28.91
CA THR A 25 1.19 -6.42 -29.25
C THR A 25 0.79 -6.27 -30.71
N ARG A 26 0.71 -7.43 -31.38
CA ARG A 26 -0.08 -7.71 -32.60
C ARG A 26 0.56 -7.34 -33.94
N ASP A 27 1.35 -8.29 -34.43
CA ASP A 27 1.70 -8.44 -35.85
C ASP A 27 0.43 -8.71 -36.68
N GLU A 28 0.17 -7.83 -37.65
CA GLU A 28 -0.28 -8.11 -39.02
C GLU A 28 -1.49 -9.03 -39.26
N SER A 29 -2.61 -8.41 -39.64
CA SER A 29 -3.71 -9.05 -40.36
C SER A 29 -3.92 -8.38 -41.71
N GLU A 30 -3.25 -8.86 -42.77
CA GLU A 30 -3.51 -8.43 -44.15
C GLU A 30 -3.81 -9.60 -45.10
N THR A 31 -5.09 -9.66 -45.49
CA THR A 31 -5.55 -9.66 -46.89
C THR A 31 -4.95 -10.66 -47.91
N ALA A 32 -5.68 -11.76 -48.22
CA ALA A 32 -6.31 -11.99 -49.55
C ALA A 32 -6.85 -13.43 -49.82
N ALA A 33 -8.17 -13.53 -49.96
CA ALA A 33 -8.98 -14.40 -50.82
C ALA A 33 -8.50 -15.80 -51.35
N SER A 34 -9.25 -16.83 -50.91
CA SER A 34 -9.85 -17.93 -51.71
C SER A 34 -9.02 -18.84 -52.64
N ALA A 35 -8.91 -20.12 -52.25
CA ALA A 35 -9.29 -21.26 -53.10
C ALA A 35 -9.56 -22.57 -52.32
N ALA A 36 -10.85 -22.93 -52.22
CA ALA A 36 -11.46 -24.27 -52.34
C ALA A 36 -10.90 -25.56 -51.65
N THR A 37 -11.88 -26.39 -51.23
CA THR A 37 -11.88 -27.88 -51.31
C THR A 37 -11.40 -28.72 -50.12
N THR A 38 -12.40 -29.23 -49.38
CA THR A 38 -12.53 -30.63 -48.88
C THR A 38 -11.80 -31.10 -47.61
N GLN A 39 -12.61 -31.32 -46.57
CA GLN A 39 -12.38 -32.21 -45.41
C GLN A 39 -12.27 -33.68 -45.88
N PRO A 40 -11.51 -34.57 -45.21
CA PRO A 40 -12.17 -35.38 -44.18
C PRO A 40 -11.31 -35.71 -42.95
N SER A 41 -11.98 -36.06 -41.86
CA SER A 41 -11.42 -36.56 -40.60
C SER A 41 -10.83 -37.98 -40.73
N ARG A 42 -9.81 -38.35 -39.92
CA ARG A 42 -9.61 -39.77 -39.55
C ARG A 42 -8.90 -40.00 -38.20
N THR A 43 -9.45 -40.97 -37.49
CA THR A 43 -9.00 -41.75 -36.31
C THR A 43 -7.48 -42.01 -36.21
N GLU A 44 -6.83 -41.99 -35.03
CA GLU A 44 -6.96 -42.82 -33.79
C GLU A 44 -6.13 -44.14 -33.86
N GLN A 45 -5.70 -44.66 -32.68
CA GLN A 45 -4.86 -45.86 -32.41
C GLN A 45 -3.32 -45.71 -32.51
N ALA A 46 -2.49 -46.37 -31.69
CA ALA A 46 -2.70 -47.02 -30.38
C ALA A 46 -1.37 -47.31 -29.62
N ILE A 47 -1.35 -46.99 -28.32
CA ILE A 47 -1.08 -47.88 -27.15
C ILE A 47 0.01 -48.98 -27.23
N ALA A 48 0.95 -48.93 -26.27
CA ALA A 48 1.61 -50.09 -25.64
C ALA A 48 2.06 -49.74 -24.18
N PRO A 49 2.24 -50.70 -23.24
CA PRO A 49 1.77 -50.49 -21.86
C PRO A 49 2.81 -50.63 -20.70
N THR A 50 2.38 -50.18 -19.51
CA THR A 50 2.87 -50.46 -18.12
C THR A 50 2.76 -51.98 -17.76
N PRO A 51 3.30 -52.53 -16.64
CA PRO A 51 3.63 -51.93 -15.31
C PRO A 51 5.10 -52.22 -14.87
N ASP A 52 5.57 -52.15 -13.61
CA ASP A 52 5.01 -51.85 -12.27
C ASP A 52 6.11 -51.39 -11.29
N GLN A 53 5.76 -50.61 -10.23
CA GLN A 53 6.22 -50.84 -8.84
C GLN A 53 5.61 -49.85 -7.83
N ALA A 54 5.10 -50.40 -6.72
CA ALA A 54 4.56 -49.65 -5.59
C ALA A 54 5.67 -49.03 -4.71
N ALA A 55 5.47 -47.77 -4.31
CA ALA A 55 6.09 -47.20 -3.12
C ALA A 55 5.13 -46.22 -2.44
N THR A 56 4.36 -46.71 -1.47
CA THR A 56 3.71 -45.85 -0.48
C THR A 56 4.78 -45.06 0.25
N THR A 57 4.77 -43.73 0.14
CA THR A 57 5.38 -42.89 1.16
C THR A 57 4.52 -41.66 1.37
N THR A 58 3.76 -41.70 2.46
CA THR A 58 3.05 -40.57 3.05
C THR A 58 4.08 -39.50 3.46
N ALA A 59 4.40 -38.58 2.55
CA ALA A 59 5.22 -37.43 2.86
C ALA A 59 4.33 -36.32 3.44
N THR A 60 4.15 -36.40 4.76
CA THR A 60 3.51 -35.41 5.64
C THR A 60 3.53 -33.99 5.07
N ALA A 61 2.35 -33.48 4.71
CA ALA A 61 2.16 -32.05 4.61
C ALA A 61 2.51 -31.47 5.98
N SER A 62 3.70 -30.86 6.08
CA SER A 62 4.04 -29.99 7.19
C SER A 62 3.26 -28.71 7.00
N SER A 63 1.94 -28.80 7.23
CA SER A 63 1.20 -27.72 7.86
C SER A 63 1.90 -27.46 9.18
N SER A 64 2.96 -26.65 9.11
CA SER A 64 3.35 -25.83 10.24
C SER A 64 2.10 -25.03 10.53
N VAL A 65 1.35 -25.50 11.53
CA VAL A 65 0.38 -24.69 12.22
C VAL A 65 1.21 -23.51 12.70
N VAL A 66 1.17 -22.43 11.92
CA VAL A 66 1.44 -21.10 12.46
C VAL A 66 0.38 -20.99 13.52
N THR A 67 0.79 -21.27 14.75
CA THR A 67 -0.03 -21.00 15.91
C THR A 67 -0.35 -19.54 15.79
N ASP A 68 -1.61 -19.24 15.50
CA ASP A 68 -2.22 -17.96 15.83
C ASP A 68 -2.21 -17.87 17.36
N THR A 69 -1.00 -17.69 17.89
CA THR A 69 -0.80 -17.19 19.22
C THR A 69 -1.07 -15.71 19.07
N THR A 70 -2.37 -15.40 19.11
CA THR A 70 -2.89 -14.17 19.69
C THR A 70 -2.40 -14.13 21.14
N VAL A 71 -1.10 -13.87 21.30
CA VAL A 71 -0.52 -13.38 22.54
C VAL A 71 -1.30 -12.11 22.79
N ALA A 72 -2.12 -12.11 23.85
CA ALA A 72 -2.73 -10.90 24.36
C ALA A 72 -1.58 -9.94 24.65
N THR A 73 -1.29 -9.08 23.68
CA THR A 73 -0.07 -8.29 23.66
C THR A 73 -0.30 -7.20 24.67
N ALA A 74 0.39 -7.31 25.81
CA ALA A 74 0.31 -6.30 26.85
C ALA A 74 0.58 -4.92 26.23
N PRO A 75 -0.16 -3.88 26.62
CA PRO A 75 0.02 -2.56 26.04
C PRO A 75 1.50 -2.13 26.18
N PRO A 76 2.08 -1.49 25.14
CA PRO A 76 3.49 -1.10 25.17
C PRO A 76 3.77 -0.18 26.35
N SER A 77 4.96 -0.31 26.96
CA SER A 77 5.35 0.59 28.04
C SER A 77 5.50 2.03 27.51
N PRO A 78 5.22 3.07 28.32
CA PRO A 78 5.29 4.46 27.85
C PRO A 78 6.65 4.83 27.24
N GLU A 79 7.75 4.38 27.84
CA GLU A 79 9.11 4.55 27.33
C GLU A 79 9.32 3.96 25.91
N THR A 80 8.58 2.91 25.57
CA THR A 80 8.61 2.26 24.25
C THR A 80 7.85 3.12 23.23
N VAL A 81 6.70 3.69 23.64
CA VAL A 81 5.92 4.61 22.81
C VAL A 81 6.70 5.91 22.56
N ASP A 82 7.31 6.49 23.60
CA ASP A 82 8.16 7.69 23.48
C ASP A 82 9.32 7.46 22.50
N GLN A 83 9.94 6.28 22.54
CA GLN A 83 11.00 5.90 21.61
C GLN A 83 10.47 5.75 20.16
N TRP A 84 9.29 5.16 19.95
CA TRP A 84 8.66 5.12 18.63
C TRP A 84 8.31 6.53 18.12
N ILE A 85 7.75 7.40 18.96
CA ILE A 85 7.45 8.80 18.60
C ILE A 85 8.73 9.49 18.10
N LYS A 86 9.84 9.36 18.82
CA LYS A 86 11.14 9.89 18.41
C LYS A 86 11.63 9.29 17.08
N ASP A 87 11.52 7.97 16.91
CA ASP A 87 12.01 7.25 15.73
C ASP A 87 11.21 7.56 14.46
N THR A 88 10.01 8.13 14.56
CA THR A 88 9.28 8.70 13.39
C THR A 88 10.03 9.83 12.69
N GLN A 89 11.05 10.42 13.33
CA GLN A 89 11.89 11.50 12.78
C GLN A 89 13.31 11.03 12.42
N ASP A 90 13.59 9.72 12.43
CA ASP A 90 14.92 9.21 12.12
C ASP A 90 15.33 9.44 10.64
N SER A 91 16.63 9.50 10.39
CA SER A 91 17.17 9.67 9.04
C SER A 91 17.01 8.41 8.18
N ASP A 92 17.01 7.21 8.77
CA ASP A 92 16.75 5.96 8.05
C ASP A 92 15.23 5.79 7.81
N PRO A 93 14.77 5.75 6.54
CA PRO A 93 13.35 5.54 6.23
C PRO A 93 12.78 4.23 6.77
N LYS A 94 13.61 3.20 7.00
CA LYS A 94 13.14 1.94 7.61
C LYS A 94 12.84 2.10 9.09
N ILE A 95 13.62 2.92 9.80
CA ILE A 95 13.40 3.22 11.22
C ILE A 95 12.11 4.04 11.35
N ARG A 96 11.95 5.10 10.54
CA ARG A 96 10.69 5.87 10.49
C ARG A 96 9.48 4.98 10.19
N ALA A 97 9.51 4.25 9.08
CA ALA A 97 8.39 3.40 8.67
C ALA A 97 8.00 2.37 9.74
N ALA A 98 8.98 1.73 10.38
CA ALA A 98 8.74 0.78 11.47
C ALA A 98 8.15 1.47 12.71
N ALA A 99 8.65 2.64 13.08
CA ALA A 99 8.16 3.42 14.21
C ALA A 99 6.71 3.89 13.99
N ILE A 100 6.40 4.44 12.82
CA ILE A 100 5.05 4.87 12.42
C ILE A 100 4.08 3.68 12.47
N ALA A 101 4.48 2.52 11.95
CA ALA A 101 3.66 1.30 12.02
C ALA A 101 3.47 0.81 13.47
N ASN A 102 4.49 0.91 14.32
CA ASN A 102 4.38 0.50 15.72
C ASN A 102 3.44 1.41 16.53
N LEU A 103 3.30 2.70 16.17
CA LEU A 103 2.35 3.61 16.82
C LEU A 103 0.89 3.16 16.67
N ALA A 104 0.54 2.31 15.69
CA ALA A 104 -0.76 1.62 15.63
C ALA A 104 -1.06 0.77 16.89
N ASN A 105 -0.02 0.38 17.64
CA ASN A 105 -0.13 -0.40 18.87
C ASN A 105 -0.04 0.46 20.15
N ALA A 106 0.34 1.74 20.05
CA ALA A 106 0.36 2.66 21.19
C ALA A 106 -1.05 3.14 21.58
N PRO A 107 -1.30 3.65 22.80
CA PRO A 107 -2.59 4.24 23.16
C PRO A 107 -2.92 5.43 22.25
N THR A 108 -4.14 5.52 21.72
CA THR A 108 -4.53 6.56 20.74
C THR A 108 -4.16 7.99 21.17
N ALA A 109 -4.35 8.34 22.45
CA ALA A 109 -4.02 9.66 22.99
C ALA A 109 -2.52 10.02 22.92
N GLN A 110 -1.62 9.04 22.87
CA GLN A 110 -0.17 9.23 22.71
C GLN A 110 0.25 9.17 21.24
N ALA A 111 -0.35 8.27 20.46
CA ALA A 111 -0.01 8.07 19.05
C ALA A 111 -0.51 9.18 18.12
N LEU A 112 -1.73 9.69 18.35
CA LEU A 112 -2.44 10.57 17.42
C LEU A 112 -1.69 11.89 17.10
N PRO A 113 -1.04 12.59 18.07
CA PRO A 113 -0.23 13.78 17.75
C PRO A 113 0.95 13.46 16.84
N ALA A 114 1.66 12.36 17.10
CA ALA A 114 2.83 11.96 16.29
C ALA A 114 2.41 11.49 14.88
N LEU A 115 1.32 10.73 14.78
CA LEU A 115 0.77 10.32 13.48
C LEU A 115 0.24 11.51 12.67
N SER A 116 -0.30 12.56 13.31
CA SER A 116 -0.67 13.80 12.62
C SER A 116 0.56 14.53 12.06
N GLU A 117 1.64 14.67 12.83
CA GLU A 117 2.88 15.30 12.36
C GLU A 117 3.48 14.53 11.17
N VAL A 118 3.40 13.20 11.17
CA VAL A 118 3.85 12.37 10.04
C VAL A 118 3.00 12.62 8.78
N LEU A 119 1.70 12.90 8.91
CA LEU A 119 0.86 13.27 7.75
C LEU A 119 1.21 14.66 7.19
N ASP A 120 1.60 15.60 8.06
CA ASP A 120 1.96 16.97 7.66
C ASP A 120 3.39 17.03 7.06
N ALA A 121 4.36 16.28 7.61
CA ALA A 121 5.80 16.42 7.31
C ALA A 121 6.51 15.16 6.77
N GLY A 122 5.91 13.97 6.88
CA GLY A 122 6.52 12.71 6.47
C GLY A 122 6.65 12.54 4.95
N GLU A 123 7.43 11.54 4.51
CA GLU A 123 7.55 11.20 3.09
C GLU A 123 6.18 10.80 2.51
N PRO A 124 5.70 11.45 1.42
CA PRO A 124 4.34 11.25 0.94
C PRO A 124 4.09 9.82 0.43
N GLU A 125 5.04 9.23 -0.30
CA GLU A 125 4.88 7.92 -0.93
C GLU A 125 4.98 6.72 0.05
N VAL A 126 5.45 6.96 1.29
CA VAL A 126 5.71 5.90 2.28
C VAL A 126 5.14 6.26 3.64
N ASP A 127 5.78 7.19 4.35
CA ASP A 127 5.52 7.49 5.77
C ASP A 127 4.04 7.91 5.99
N ARG A 128 3.50 8.77 5.11
CA ARG A 128 2.11 9.25 5.21
C ARG A 128 1.08 8.13 5.03
N HIS A 129 1.29 7.22 4.08
CA HIS A 129 0.41 6.06 3.89
C HIS A 129 0.46 5.09 5.08
N ILE A 130 1.62 4.92 5.72
CA ILE A 130 1.74 4.11 6.94
C ILE A 130 1.03 4.80 8.10
N ALA A 131 1.14 6.12 8.24
CA ALA A 131 0.44 6.87 9.27
C ALA A 131 -1.09 6.77 9.14
N LEU A 132 -1.64 6.88 7.92
CA LEU A 132 -3.08 6.67 7.68
C LEU A 132 -3.55 5.27 8.07
N ARG A 133 -2.78 4.22 7.74
CA ARG A 133 -3.08 2.84 8.15
C ARG A 133 -2.99 2.64 9.67
N SER A 134 -2.06 3.34 10.32
CA SER A 134 -1.89 3.29 11.77
C SER A 134 -3.04 3.98 12.49
N LEU A 135 -3.50 5.14 11.99
CA LEU A 135 -4.73 5.79 12.46
C LEU A 135 -5.95 4.90 12.27
N HIS A 136 -6.11 4.27 11.11
CA HIS A 136 -7.19 3.30 10.85
C HIS A 136 -7.20 2.15 11.87
N ALA A 137 -6.04 1.54 12.12
CA ALA A 137 -5.90 0.48 13.13
C ALA A 137 -6.23 0.96 14.55
N LEU A 138 -5.85 2.20 14.92
CA LEU A 138 -6.21 2.80 16.21
C LEU A 138 -7.73 2.99 16.34
N ALA A 139 -8.40 3.54 15.33
CA ALA A 139 -9.87 3.70 15.36
C ALA A 139 -10.59 2.36 15.52
N LEU A 140 -10.19 1.31 14.78
CA LEU A 140 -10.82 -0.01 14.89
C LEU A 140 -10.52 -0.73 16.22
N ARG A 141 -9.42 -0.40 16.90
CA ARG A 141 -8.99 -1.06 18.15
C ARG A 141 -9.49 -0.34 19.41
N ASP A 142 -9.31 0.97 19.48
CA ASP A 142 -9.64 1.79 20.65
C ASP A 142 -11.04 2.44 20.54
N GLY A 143 -11.64 2.42 19.34
CA GLY A 143 -12.79 3.24 19.00
C GLY A 143 -12.40 4.68 18.61
N ASP A 144 -13.38 5.45 18.15
CA ASP A 144 -13.24 6.88 17.85
C ASP A 144 -14.51 7.66 18.24
N GLU A 145 -14.98 7.46 19.48
CA GLU A 145 -16.21 8.06 20.02
C GLU A 145 -16.26 9.58 19.84
N ASN A 146 -15.11 10.24 20.03
CA ASN A 146 -14.96 11.69 19.93
C ASN A 146 -14.66 12.18 18.50
N GLY A 147 -14.55 11.28 17.52
CA GLY A 147 -14.27 11.63 16.11
C GLY A 147 -12.84 12.09 15.83
N GLN A 148 -11.91 12.03 16.79
CA GLN A 148 -10.57 12.61 16.68
C GLN A 148 -9.71 11.93 15.60
N VAL A 149 -9.80 10.61 15.46
CA VAL A 149 -9.05 9.88 14.42
C VAL A 149 -9.61 10.25 13.05
N ARG A 150 -10.94 10.26 12.91
CA ARG A 150 -11.60 10.67 11.66
C ARG A 150 -11.38 12.13 11.32
N ASP A 151 -11.27 13.02 12.30
CA ASP A 151 -10.92 14.43 12.09
C ASP A 151 -9.50 14.58 11.49
N VAL A 152 -8.52 13.80 11.96
CA VAL A 152 -7.17 13.77 11.39
C VAL A 152 -7.18 13.18 9.97
N MET A 153 -7.97 12.15 9.70
CA MET A 153 -8.13 11.63 8.33
C MET A 153 -8.79 12.66 7.40
N ARG A 154 -9.87 13.33 7.82
CA ARG A 154 -10.54 14.39 7.05
C ARG A 154 -9.59 15.58 6.80
N ARG A 155 -8.78 15.96 7.79
CA ARG A 155 -7.70 16.95 7.62
C ARG A 155 -6.74 16.54 6.51
N ALA A 156 -6.27 15.29 6.48
CA ALA A 156 -5.37 14.80 5.43
C ALA A 156 -6.04 14.88 4.04
N ILE A 157 -7.33 14.54 3.93
CA ILE A 157 -8.09 14.65 2.66
C ILE A 157 -8.14 16.09 2.14
N TYR A 158 -8.26 17.09 3.03
CA TYR A 158 -8.37 18.51 2.63
C TYR A 158 -7.04 19.24 2.48
N HIS A 159 -5.96 18.76 3.10
CA HIS A 159 -4.68 19.48 3.19
C HIS A 159 -3.48 18.74 2.60
N SER A 160 -3.61 17.47 2.19
CA SER A 160 -2.55 16.75 1.49
C SER A 160 -2.20 17.40 0.15
N ASP A 161 -0.91 17.56 -0.12
CA ASP A 161 -0.34 17.92 -1.42
C ASP A 161 -0.13 16.71 -2.36
N ASN A 162 -0.45 15.50 -1.90
CA ASN A 162 -0.31 14.25 -2.65
C ASN A 162 -1.67 13.55 -2.84
N ASP A 163 -2.05 13.31 -4.10
CA ASP A 163 -3.33 12.68 -4.47
C ASP A 163 -3.46 11.24 -3.94
N GLY A 164 -2.37 10.47 -3.90
CA GLY A 164 -2.35 9.10 -3.39
C GLY A 164 -2.64 9.04 -1.89
N VAL A 165 -2.09 9.99 -1.12
CA VAL A 165 -2.38 10.15 0.32
C VAL A 165 -3.85 10.55 0.51
N THR A 166 -4.38 11.48 -0.30
CA THR A 166 -5.80 11.87 -0.29
C THR A 166 -6.72 10.68 -0.54
N GLN A 167 -6.46 9.88 -1.58
CA GLN A 167 -7.24 8.70 -1.93
C GLN A 167 -7.15 7.61 -0.85
N THR A 168 -5.97 7.42 -0.25
CA THR A 168 -5.78 6.48 0.86
C THR A 168 -6.57 6.93 2.10
N ALA A 169 -6.56 8.23 2.41
CA ALA A 169 -7.28 8.78 3.54
C ALA A 169 -8.80 8.68 3.36
N GLN A 170 -9.32 8.90 2.14
CA GLN A 170 -10.73 8.67 1.80
C GLN A 170 -11.13 7.22 2.04
N SER A 171 -10.44 6.26 1.42
CA SER A 171 -10.77 4.83 1.56
C SER A 171 -10.79 4.35 3.01
N LEU A 172 -9.77 4.73 3.80
CA LEU A 172 -9.67 4.31 5.20
C LEU A 172 -10.66 5.06 6.11
N LEU A 173 -11.04 6.29 5.76
CA LEU A 173 -12.10 7.00 6.48
C LEU A 173 -13.46 6.34 6.25
N ASP A 174 -13.77 5.98 4.99
CA ASP A 174 -15.01 5.30 4.63
C ASP A 174 -15.12 3.93 5.35
N ASP A 175 -14.02 3.16 5.40
CA ASP A 175 -13.94 1.89 6.14
C ASP A 175 -14.22 2.07 7.65
N VAL A 176 -13.65 3.12 8.27
CA VAL A 176 -13.85 3.45 9.68
C VAL A 176 -15.27 3.94 9.96
N GLU A 177 -15.84 4.80 9.10
CA GLU A 177 -17.21 5.30 9.27
C GLU A 177 -18.24 4.19 9.06
N ALA A 178 -18.01 3.24 8.14
CA ALA A 178 -18.81 2.03 8.00
C ALA A 178 -18.74 1.14 9.25
N ALA A 179 -17.53 0.87 9.77
CA ALA A 179 -17.33 0.03 10.96
C ALA A 179 -18.00 0.58 12.23
N PHE A 180 -18.23 1.89 12.32
CA PHE A 180 -19.00 2.51 13.41
C PHE A 180 -20.50 2.64 13.12
N ALA A 181 -20.93 2.67 11.87
CA ALA A 181 -22.35 2.72 11.50
C ALA A 181 -23.09 1.39 11.76
N GLU A 182 -22.38 0.27 11.79
CA GLU A 182 -22.94 -1.06 12.07
C GLU A 182 -23.01 -1.41 13.57
N GLN A 183 -22.57 -0.53 14.47
CA GLN A 183 -22.60 -0.75 15.92
C GLN A 183 -23.93 -0.24 16.52
N PRO A 184 -24.76 -1.11 17.13
CA PRO A 184 -26.14 -0.79 17.55
C PRO A 184 -26.27 -0.09 18.91
#